data_AF-W4SFQ1-F1
#
_entry.id   AF-W4SFQ1-F1
#
_cell.length_a   1.000
_cell.length_b   1.000
_cell.length_c   1.000
_cell.angle_alpha   90.00
_cell.angle_beta   90.00
_cell.angle_gamma   90.00
#
_symmetry.space_group_name_H-M   'P 1'
#
loop_
_entity.id
_entity.type
_entity.pdbx_description
1 polymer ?
#
loop_
_entity_poly.entity_id
_entity_poly.type
_entity_poly.pdbx_seq_one_letter_code
_entity_poly.pdbx_strand_id
1 'polypeptide(L)'
;APVAGIAMGLVKEGNDFVVLSDILGDEDHLGDMDFKVAGTAEGVSALQMDIKIEGITEEIMKQALQQAKAGRLHILGEMAHALTTPRQELSDYAPRLLTIKIHPDKIREVIGKGGSTIQAITKETGTQIDIQDDGTIIIASVNAIAAQAAKSRIEQITSDVEPGRIYEGKVAKIMDFGAFVTILPGKDGLVHVSQISSERVEKVGDKLKEGDLVRVKVLEVDKQGRIRLSIKAVEEGEGLPASAE
;
A
#
# COMPACT_ATOMS: atom_id res chain seq x y z
N ALA A 1 11.60 -16.29 6.21
CA ALA A 1 12.86 -17.02 6.49
C ALA A 1 13.57 -17.31 5.17
N PRO A 2 14.92 -17.34 5.13
CA PRO A 2 15.64 -17.78 3.93
C PRO A 2 15.27 -19.23 3.56
N VAL A 3 15.33 -19.53 2.27
CA VAL A 3 15.01 -20.84 1.69
C VAL A 3 16.22 -21.32 0.90
N ALA A 4 16.59 -22.59 1.07
CA ALA A 4 17.59 -23.25 0.23
C ALA A 4 17.00 -24.53 -0.36
N GLY A 5 17.64 -25.02 -1.41
CA GLY A 5 17.35 -26.33 -1.99
C GLY A 5 18.61 -27.17 -2.14
N ILE A 6 18.42 -28.48 -2.23
CA ILE A 6 19.50 -29.43 -2.54
C ILE A 6 18.99 -30.46 -3.55
N ALA A 7 19.84 -30.82 -4.51
CA ALA A 7 19.60 -31.92 -5.42
C ALA A 7 20.16 -33.22 -4.81
N MET A 8 19.36 -34.28 -4.84
CA MET A 8 19.68 -35.55 -4.22
C MET A 8 19.48 -36.66 -5.23
N GLY A 9 20.33 -37.67 -5.16
CA GLY A 9 20.23 -38.86 -6.00
C GLY A 9 20.22 -40.12 -5.16
N LEU A 10 19.81 -41.21 -5.78
CA LEU A 10 19.86 -42.53 -5.19
C LEU A 10 20.28 -43.54 -6.24
N VAL A 11 21.23 -44.39 -5.86
CA VAL A 11 21.66 -45.55 -6.63
C VAL A 11 21.36 -46.79 -5.81
N LYS A 12 20.76 -47.81 -6.41
CA LYS A 12 20.31 -49.02 -5.74
C LYS A 12 20.62 -50.26 -6.56
N GLU A 13 21.31 -51.21 -5.93
CA GLU A 13 21.61 -52.51 -6.52
C GLU A 13 21.16 -53.63 -5.56
N GLY A 14 20.15 -54.41 -5.97
CA GLY A 14 19.57 -55.44 -5.10
C GLY A 14 18.99 -54.84 -3.81
N ASN A 15 19.59 -55.17 -2.66
CA ASN A 15 19.19 -54.64 -1.35
C ASN A 15 20.05 -53.45 -0.89
N ASP A 16 21.17 -53.19 -1.56
CA ASP A 16 22.09 -52.12 -1.20
C ASP A 16 21.69 -50.83 -1.93
N PHE A 17 21.82 -49.70 -1.24
CA PHE A 17 21.56 -48.39 -1.83
C PHE A 17 22.49 -47.33 -1.24
N VAL A 18 22.72 -46.29 -2.03
CA VAL A 18 23.50 -45.11 -1.64
C VAL A 18 22.70 -43.86 -1.98
N VAL A 19 22.60 -42.95 -1.02
CA VAL A 19 22.01 -41.62 -1.22
C VAL A 19 23.14 -40.63 -1.49
N LEU A 20 23.05 -39.97 -2.64
CA LEU A 20 23.98 -38.94 -3.09
C LEU A 20 23.43 -37.55 -2.74
N SER A 21 24.31 -36.63 -2.36
CA SER A 21 23.97 -35.25 -2.01
C SER A 21 24.65 -34.28 -2.94
N ASP A 22 23.90 -33.26 -3.37
CA ASP A 22 24.33 -32.26 -4.35
C ASP A 22 24.81 -32.90 -5.66
N ILE A 23 23.93 -33.70 -6.25
CA ILE A 23 24.26 -34.51 -7.42
C ILE A 23 24.64 -33.68 -8.64
N LEU A 24 25.60 -34.20 -9.39
CA LEU A 24 25.98 -33.71 -10.71
C LEU A 24 25.01 -34.22 -11.79
N GLY A 25 25.09 -33.63 -12.99
CA GLY A 25 24.27 -34.06 -14.13
C GLY A 25 24.48 -35.52 -14.53
N ASP A 26 25.71 -36.02 -14.43
CA ASP A 26 26.01 -37.43 -14.73
C ASP A 26 25.42 -38.38 -13.67
N GLU A 27 25.41 -37.97 -12.40
CA GLU A 27 24.82 -38.73 -11.29
C GLU A 27 23.29 -38.73 -11.35
N ASP A 28 22.66 -37.64 -11.82
CA ASP A 28 21.23 -37.58 -12.12
C ASP A 28 20.89 -38.50 -13.30
N HIS A 29 21.70 -38.51 -14.36
CA HIS A 29 21.45 -39.35 -15.54
C HIS A 29 21.55 -40.85 -15.23
N LEU A 30 22.55 -41.24 -14.45
CA LEU A 30 22.85 -42.65 -14.12
C LEU A 30 22.12 -43.14 -12.85
N GLY A 31 21.57 -42.23 -12.04
CA GLY A 31 20.88 -42.55 -10.80
C GLY A 31 19.48 -43.15 -11.04
N ASP A 32 19.08 -44.03 -10.13
CA ASP A 32 17.81 -44.75 -10.14
C ASP A 32 16.63 -43.91 -9.64
N MET A 33 16.93 -42.88 -8.86
CA MET A 33 15.98 -41.87 -8.44
C MET A 33 16.71 -40.55 -8.23
N ASP A 34 16.06 -39.47 -8.63
CA ASP A 34 16.49 -38.11 -8.35
C ASP A 34 15.38 -37.33 -7.66
N PHE A 35 15.75 -36.49 -6.70
CA PHE A 35 14.79 -35.64 -6.04
C PHE A 35 15.41 -34.34 -5.60
N LYS A 36 14.58 -33.31 -5.59
CA LYS A 36 14.95 -31.95 -5.27
C LYS A 36 14.13 -31.52 -4.06
N VAL A 37 14.80 -31.12 -2.98
CA VAL A 37 14.14 -30.69 -1.73
C VAL A 37 14.47 -29.24 -1.46
N ALA A 38 13.46 -28.39 -1.37
CA ALA A 38 13.60 -26.99 -0.99
C ALA A 38 12.82 -26.68 0.29
N GLY A 39 13.34 -25.75 1.09
CA GLY A 39 12.71 -25.39 2.35
C GLY A 39 13.51 -24.44 3.23
N THR A 40 12.89 -24.08 4.34
CA THR A 40 13.50 -23.28 5.41
C THR A 40 14.16 -24.19 6.45
N ALA A 41 14.68 -23.62 7.53
CA ALA A 41 15.13 -24.39 8.69
C ALA A 41 13.99 -25.16 9.39
N GLU A 42 12.75 -24.65 9.28
CA GLU A 42 11.57 -25.18 9.98
C GLU A 42 10.84 -26.26 9.20
N GLY A 43 10.96 -26.27 7.87
CA GLY A 43 10.16 -27.19 7.05
C GLY A 43 10.54 -27.22 5.58
N VAL A 44 9.88 -28.13 4.86
CA VAL A 44 9.97 -28.26 3.40
C VAL A 44 8.93 -27.33 2.77
N SER A 45 9.34 -26.51 1.82
CA SER A 45 8.44 -25.66 1.03
C SER A 45 8.10 -26.28 -0.33
N ALA A 46 9.00 -27.10 -0.88
CA ALA A 46 8.77 -27.83 -2.11
C ALA A 46 9.56 -29.15 -2.11
N LEU A 47 8.96 -30.18 -2.70
CA LEU A 47 9.57 -31.48 -2.92
C LEU A 47 9.21 -31.93 -4.35
N GLN A 48 10.22 -32.20 -5.16
CA GLN A 48 10.08 -32.80 -6.48
C GLN A 48 10.82 -34.13 -6.46
N MET A 49 10.21 -35.19 -6.96
CA MET A 49 10.78 -36.53 -7.02
C MET A 49 10.52 -37.14 -8.39
N ASP A 50 11.56 -37.73 -8.99
CA ASP A 50 11.47 -38.57 -10.18
C ASP A 50 12.08 -39.94 -9.86
N ILE A 51 11.27 -40.98 -10.00
CA ILE A 51 11.62 -42.35 -9.61
C ILE A 51 11.67 -43.18 -10.89
N LYS A 52 12.84 -43.75 -11.19
CA LYS A 52 13.06 -44.52 -12.42
C LYS A 52 12.97 -46.03 -12.22
N ILE A 53 13.01 -46.50 -10.97
CA ILE A 53 12.95 -47.92 -10.60
C ILE A 53 11.84 -48.23 -9.60
N GLU A 54 11.45 -49.49 -9.52
CA GLU A 54 10.59 -50.00 -8.44
C GLU A 54 11.41 -50.35 -7.18
N GLY A 55 10.74 -50.47 -6.03
CA GLY A 55 11.37 -50.96 -4.80
C GLY A 55 12.01 -49.89 -3.90
N ILE A 56 11.59 -48.63 -4.04
CA ILE A 56 11.93 -47.57 -3.08
C ILE A 56 10.97 -47.65 -1.89
N THR A 57 11.49 -47.99 -0.72
CA THR A 57 10.70 -48.14 0.51
C THR A 57 10.59 -46.82 1.27
N GLU A 58 9.62 -46.73 2.19
CA GLU A 58 9.47 -45.57 3.09
C GLU A 58 10.74 -45.35 3.93
N GLU A 59 11.42 -46.43 4.34
CA GLU A 59 12.66 -46.34 5.11
C GLU A 59 13.80 -45.67 4.31
N ILE A 60 13.95 -46.05 3.03
CA ILE A 60 14.91 -45.44 2.12
C ILE A 60 14.61 -43.95 1.97
N MET A 61 13.33 -43.61 1.72
CA MET A 61 12.89 -42.23 1.59
C MET A 61 13.15 -41.40 2.84
N LYS A 62 12.93 -41.97 4.03
CA LYS A 62 13.18 -41.30 5.31
C LYS A 62 14.66 -40.98 5.49
N GLN A 63 15.54 -41.91 5.17
CA GLN A 63 16.99 -41.68 5.20
C GLN A 63 17.41 -40.62 4.18
N ALA A 64 16.89 -40.71 2.95
CA ALA A 64 17.20 -39.78 1.88
C ALA A 64 16.77 -38.34 2.23
N LEU A 65 15.57 -38.17 2.78
CA LEU A 65 15.06 -36.87 3.24
C LEU A 65 15.81 -36.34 4.48
N GLN A 66 16.29 -37.22 5.36
CA GLN A 66 17.11 -36.82 6.51
C GLN A 66 18.47 -36.30 6.06
N GLN A 67 19.10 -36.96 5.09
CA GLN A 67 20.34 -36.48 4.46
C GLN A 67 20.11 -35.18 3.70
N ALA A 68 19.01 -35.07 2.94
CA ALA A 68 18.62 -33.84 2.26
C ALA A 68 18.39 -32.68 3.23
N LYS A 69 17.78 -32.93 4.40
CA LYS A 69 17.64 -31.92 5.46
C LYS A 69 19.00 -31.43 5.94
N ALA A 70 19.94 -32.34 6.21
CA ALA A 70 21.28 -31.98 6.67
C ALA A 70 22.01 -31.12 5.62
N GLY A 71 22.00 -31.54 4.36
CA GLY A 71 22.61 -30.78 3.26
C GLY A 71 21.93 -29.41 3.04
N ARG A 72 20.60 -29.34 3.07
CA ARG A 72 19.86 -28.08 2.96
C ARG A 72 20.19 -27.11 4.10
N LEU A 73 20.31 -27.59 5.33
CA LEU A 73 20.69 -26.76 6.48
C LEU A 73 22.14 -26.27 6.36
N HIS A 74 23.04 -27.10 5.81
CA HIS A 74 24.41 -26.67 5.51
C HIS A 74 24.43 -25.53 4.50
N ILE A 75 23.70 -25.66 3.37
CA ILE A 75 23.59 -24.60 2.35
C ILE A 75 22.97 -23.31 2.95
N LEU A 76 21.93 -23.43 3.78
CA LEU A 76 21.36 -22.28 4.51
C LEU A 76 22.39 -21.60 5.42
N GLY A 77 23.26 -22.37 6.06
CA GLY A 77 24.37 -21.85 6.87
C GLY A 77 25.35 -21.03 6.03
N GLU A 78 25.75 -21.55 4.87
CA GLU A 78 26.62 -20.83 3.94
C GLU A 78 25.97 -19.55 3.40
N MET A 79 24.68 -19.61 3.04
CA MET A 79 23.92 -18.42 2.61
C MET A 79 23.85 -17.36 3.71
N ALA A 80 23.74 -17.78 4.98
CA ALA A 80 23.67 -16.89 6.13
C ALA A 80 24.97 -16.09 6.34
N HIS A 81 26.12 -16.56 5.86
CA HIS A 81 27.35 -15.76 5.87
C HIS A 81 27.27 -14.52 4.97
N ALA A 82 26.42 -14.54 3.94
CA ALA A 82 26.23 -13.41 3.05
C ALA A 82 25.08 -12.49 3.48
N LEU A 83 23.91 -13.06 3.82
CA LEU A 83 22.73 -12.28 4.19
C LEU A 83 21.76 -13.11 5.03
N THR A 84 21.48 -12.65 6.25
CA THR A 84 20.57 -13.33 7.19
C THR A 84 19.15 -12.77 7.19
N THR A 85 19.01 -11.46 6.96
CA THR A 85 17.73 -10.76 6.97
C THR A 85 17.55 -9.93 5.69
N PRO A 86 16.30 -9.69 5.23
CA PRO A 86 16.05 -8.73 4.18
C PRO A 86 16.68 -7.37 4.51
N ARG A 87 17.18 -6.66 3.49
CA ARG A 87 17.69 -5.30 3.66
C ARG A 87 16.54 -4.39 4.08
N GLN A 88 16.80 -3.45 5.00
CA GLN A 88 15.79 -2.48 5.46
C GLN A 88 15.38 -1.52 4.34
N GLU A 89 16.34 -1.18 3.48
CA GLU A 89 16.14 -0.24 2.39
C GLU A 89 16.22 -0.95 1.04
N LEU A 90 15.30 -0.58 0.16
CA LEU A 90 15.32 -0.99 -1.24
C LEU A 90 16.44 -0.24 -1.98
N SER A 91 17.01 -0.86 -3.01
CA SER A 91 17.98 -0.18 -3.89
C SER A 91 17.42 1.13 -4.44
N ASP A 92 18.28 2.14 -4.58
CA ASP A 92 17.91 3.45 -5.14
C ASP A 92 17.43 3.38 -6.59
N TYR A 93 17.85 2.34 -7.33
CA TYR A 93 17.44 2.10 -8.71
C TYR A 93 16.24 1.16 -8.82
N ALA A 94 15.84 0.51 -7.73
CA ALA A 94 14.68 -0.37 -7.73
C ALA A 94 13.39 0.47 -7.69
N PRO A 95 12.40 0.18 -8.54
CA PRO A 95 11.10 0.82 -8.45
C PRO A 95 10.51 0.63 -7.06
N ARG A 96 10.24 1.73 -6.37
CA ARG A 96 9.53 1.75 -5.11
C ARG A 96 8.04 1.70 -5.41
N LEU A 97 7.36 0.74 -4.78
CA LEU A 97 5.90 0.66 -4.77
C LEU A 97 5.42 1.34 -3.49
N LEU A 98 4.77 2.49 -3.62
CA LEU A 98 4.04 3.11 -2.52
C LEU A 98 2.57 2.72 -2.63
N THR A 99 2.04 2.12 -1.58
CA THR A 99 0.61 1.78 -1.49
C THR A 99 -0.08 2.75 -0.55
N ILE A 100 -1.17 3.34 -1.01
CA ILE A 100 -2.08 4.14 -0.19
C ILE A 100 -3.49 3.59 -0.32
N LYS A 101 -4.31 3.78 0.73
CA LYS A 101 -5.71 3.36 0.73
C LYS A 101 -6.60 4.58 0.87
N ILE A 102 -7.56 4.70 -0.03
CA ILE A 102 -8.54 5.78 -0.07
C ILE A 102 -9.96 5.20 0.04
N HIS A 103 -10.94 6.06 0.35
CA HIS A 103 -12.34 5.64 0.33
C HIS A 103 -12.78 5.32 -1.12
N PRO A 104 -13.48 4.20 -1.39
CA PRO A 104 -13.86 3.80 -2.75
C PRO A 104 -14.66 4.87 -3.51
N ASP A 105 -15.47 5.66 -2.82
CA ASP A 105 -16.26 6.74 -3.43
C ASP A 105 -15.39 7.82 -4.10
N LYS A 106 -14.15 7.97 -3.64
CA LYS A 106 -13.20 8.98 -4.13
C LYS A 106 -12.35 8.52 -5.30
N ILE A 107 -12.43 7.24 -5.67
CA ILE A 107 -11.72 6.70 -6.83
C ILE A 107 -12.05 7.53 -8.07
N ARG A 108 -13.32 7.93 -8.23
CA ARG A 108 -13.78 8.74 -9.36
C ARG A 108 -13.13 10.12 -9.39
N GLU A 109 -12.87 10.73 -8.24
CA GLU A 109 -12.20 12.04 -8.12
C GLU A 109 -10.72 11.93 -8.49
N VAL A 110 -10.04 10.85 -8.06
CA VAL A 110 -8.62 10.61 -8.36
C VAL A 110 -8.40 10.31 -9.84
N ILE A 111 -9.27 9.49 -10.45
CA ILE A 111 -9.22 9.20 -11.89
C ILE A 111 -9.54 10.47 -12.69
N GLY A 112 -10.54 11.23 -12.27
CA GLY A 112 -11.08 12.37 -13.00
C GLY A 112 -11.88 11.96 -14.25
N LYS A 113 -12.48 12.94 -14.93
CA LYS A 113 -13.28 12.67 -16.15
C LYS A 113 -12.40 12.03 -17.22
N GLY A 114 -12.71 10.79 -17.60
CA GLY A 114 -11.97 10.03 -18.62
C GLY A 114 -10.51 9.73 -18.27
N GLY A 115 -10.13 9.75 -16.98
CA GLY A 115 -8.73 9.52 -16.57
C GLY A 115 -7.83 10.75 -16.65
N SER A 116 -8.38 11.94 -16.92
CA SER A 116 -7.60 13.17 -17.10
C SER A 116 -6.74 13.54 -15.89
N THR A 117 -7.24 13.34 -14.67
CA THR A 117 -6.52 13.72 -13.45
C THR A 117 -5.37 12.76 -13.18
N ILE A 118 -5.63 11.46 -13.24
CA ILE A 118 -4.57 10.46 -13.04
C ILE A 118 -3.49 10.51 -14.13
N GLN A 119 -3.87 10.78 -15.39
CA GLN A 119 -2.92 10.97 -16.48
C GLN A 119 -2.04 12.21 -16.27
N ALA A 120 -2.61 13.31 -15.78
CA ALA A 120 -1.83 14.50 -15.45
C ALA A 120 -0.81 14.21 -14.34
N ILE A 121 -1.22 13.53 -13.25
CA ILE A 121 -0.32 13.17 -12.15
C ILE A 121 0.82 12.26 -12.67
N THR A 122 0.48 11.19 -13.39
CA THR A 122 1.45 10.26 -13.99
C THR A 122 2.41 10.97 -14.94
N LYS A 123 1.92 11.89 -15.78
CA LYS A 123 2.76 12.62 -16.75
C LYS A 123 3.69 13.62 -16.08
N GLU A 124 3.22 14.33 -15.06
CA GLU A 124 4.01 15.34 -14.35
C GLU A 124 5.07 14.72 -13.43
N THR A 125 4.72 13.61 -12.78
CA THR A 125 5.61 12.95 -11.81
C THR A 125 6.44 11.82 -12.42
N GLY A 126 6.08 11.35 -13.61
CA GLY A 126 6.72 10.20 -14.26
C GLY A 126 6.48 8.88 -13.51
N THR A 127 5.49 8.82 -12.62
CA THR A 127 5.14 7.59 -11.87
C THR A 127 4.09 6.78 -12.61
N GLN A 128 4.10 5.46 -12.45
CA GLN A 128 3.01 4.60 -12.88
C GLN A 128 2.05 4.40 -11.70
N ILE A 129 0.77 4.75 -11.88
CA ILE A 129 -0.23 4.67 -10.81
C ILE A 129 -1.31 3.67 -11.22
N ASP A 130 -1.53 2.67 -10.39
CA ASP A 130 -2.59 1.67 -10.52
C ASP A 130 -3.61 1.86 -9.39
N ILE A 131 -4.89 1.74 -9.73
CA ILE A 131 -6.00 2.00 -8.79
C ILE A 131 -6.92 0.78 -8.82
N GLN A 132 -7.12 0.16 -7.66
CA GLN A 132 -8.01 -0.97 -7.46
C GLN A 132 -9.40 -0.49 -7.01
N ASP A 133 -10.42 -1.31 -7.30
CA ASP A 133 -11.82 -1.01 -6.98
C ASP A 133 -12.11 -0.91 -5.47
N ASP A 134 -11.24 -1.47 -4.64
CA ASP A 134 -11.33 -1.42 -3.17
C ASP A 134 -10.75 -0.12 -2.56
N GLY A 135 -10.27 0.80 -3.42
CA GLY A 135 -9.64 2.05 -3.01
C GLY A 135 -8.13 1.93 -2.75
N THR A 136 -7.52 0.79 -3.04
CA THR A 136 -6.06 0.63 -2.98
C THR A 136 -5.41 1.27 -4.20
N ILE A 137 -4.49 2.21 -3.97
CA ILE A 137 -3.71 2.87 -5.03
C ILE A 137 -2.25 2.48 -4.86
N ILE A 138 -1.65 1.97 -5.94
CA ILE A 138 -0.26 1.54 -6.01
C ILE A 138 0.48 2.52 -6.93
N ILE A 139 1.47 3.22 -6.38
CA ILE A 139 2.31 4.19 -7.09
C ILE A 139 3.69 3.57 -7.26
N ALA A 140 4.05 3.23 -8.49
CA ALA A 140 5.37 2.73 -8.86
C ALA A 140 6.26 3.84 -9.41
N SER A 141 7.45 3.99 -8.85
CA SER A 141 8.47 4.92 -9.38
C SER A 141 9.88 4.48 -9.04
N VAL A 142 10.82 4.73 -9.95
CA VAL A 142 12.27 4.60 -9.69
C VAL A 142 12.83 5.75 -8.85
N ASN A 143 12.07 6.83 -8.64
CA ASN A 143 12.49 7.98 -7.85
C ASN A 143 11.56 8.18 -6.64
N ALA A 144 12.13 8.10 -5.43
CA ALA A 144 11.39 8.26 -4.19
C ALA A 144 10.69 9.63 -4.08
N ILE A 145 11.33 10.70 -4.58
CA ILE A 145 10.79 12.07 -4.54
C ILE A 145 9.55 12.15 -5.45
N ALA A 146 9.63 11.57 -6.65
CA ALA A 146 8.52 11.53 -7.58
C ALA A 146 7.34 10.72 -7.04
N ALA A 147 7.61 9.55 -6.45
CA ALA A 147 6.61 8.72 -5.79
C ALA A 147 5.90 9.49 -4.66
N GLN A 148 6.66 10.21 -3.83
CA GLN A 148 6.11 11.00 -2.73
C GLN A 148 5.30 12.20 -3.22
N ALA A 149 5.72 12.84 -4.32
CA ALA A 149 4.97 13.93 -4.94
C ALA A 149 3.62 13.45 -5.51
N ALA A 150 3.61 12.30 -6.20
CA ALA A 150 2.37 11.67 -6.68
C ALA A 150 1.44 11.30 -5.51
N LYS A 151 1.99 10.68 -4.46
CA LYS A 151 1.26 10.35 -3.23
C LYS A 151 0.61 11.60 -2.61
N SER A 152 1.40 12.66 -2.40
CA SER A 152 0.91 13.88 -1.77
C SER A 152 -0.23 14.53 -2.57
N ARG A 153 -0.16 14.47 -3.91
CA ARG A 153 -1.22 15.00 -4.78
C ARG A 153 -2.50 14.18 -4.72
N ILE A 154 -2.39 12.84 -4.65
CA ILE A 154 -3.56 11.97 -4.46
C ILE A 154 -4.16 12.21 -3.07
N GLU A 155 -3.34 12.36 -2.03
CA GLU A 155 -3.78 12.69 -0.67
C GLU A 155 -4.49 14.04 -0.62
N GLN A 156 -4.04 15.04 -1.39
CA GLN A 156 -4.73 16.33 -1.47
C GLN A 156 -6.12 16.22 -2.11
N ILE A 157 -6.25 15.44 -3.20
CA ILE A 157 -7.55 15.19 -3.85
C ILE A 157 -8.47 14.42 -2.90
N THR A 158 -7.92 13.42 -2.23
CA THR A 158 -8.67 12.52 -1.35
C THR A 158 -8.76 13.00 0.09
N SER A 159 -8.20 14.16 0.44
CA SER A 159 -8.23 14.68 1.81
C SER A 159 -9.68 14.94 2.21
N ASP A 160 -10.16 14.27 3.25
CA ASP A 160 -11.50 14.51 3.76
C ASP A 160 -11.61 15.85 4.47
N VAL A 161 -12.78 16.45 4.29
CA VAL A 161 -13.21 17.57 5.11
C VAL A 161 -13.88 16.94 6.33
N GLU A 162 -13.15 16.86 7.43
CA GLU A 162 -13.64 16.21 8.65
C GLU A 162 -14.69 17.11 9.33
N PRO A 163 -15.89 16.58 9.65
CA PRO A 163 -16.84 17.28 10.52
C PRO A 163 -16.19 17.66 11.84
N GLY A 164 -16.34 18.91 12.25
CA GLY A 164 -15.76 19.47 13.48
C GLY A 164 -14.41 20.16 13.28
N ARG A 165 -13.73 19.97 12.16
CA ARG A 165 -12.44 20.61 11.89
C ARG A 165 -12.63 22.04 11.35
N ILE A 166 -11.74 22.93 11.76
CA ILE A 166 -11.71 24.33 11.33
C ILE A 166 -10.75 24.43 10.14
N TYR A 167 -11.23 24.98 9.03
CA TYR A 167 -10.46 25.24 7.83
C TYR A 167 -10.40 26.74 7.56
N GLU A 168 -9.30 27.20 6.96
CA GLU A 168 -9.22 28.52 6.35
C GLU A 168 -9.62 28.42 4.89
N GLY A 169 -10.64 29.16 4.50
CA GLY A 169 -11.18 29.12 3.15
C GLY A 169 -11.43 30.50 2.58
N LYS A 170 -11.39 30.59 1.25
CA LYS A 170 -11.65 31.84 0.53
C LYS A 170 -13.11 31.92 0.12
N VAL A 171 -13.77 33.05 0.36
CA VAL A 171 -15.14 33.28 -0.10
C VAL A 171 -15.15 33.31 -1.62
N ALA A 172 -15.74 32.29 -2.24
CA ALA A 172 -15.82 32.15 -3.68
C ALA A 172 -16.99 32.96 -4.27
N LYS A 173 -18.14 32.95 -3.59
CA LYS A 173 -19.35 33.63 -4.05
C LYS A 173 -20.31 33.91 -2.90
N ILE A 174 -20.99 35.05 -2.95
CA ILE A 174 -22.03 35.42 -1.98
C ILE A 174 -23.41 35.34 -2.62
N MET A 175 -24.40 34.80 -1.89
CA MET A 175 -25.81 34.74 -2.28
C MET A 175 -26.70 35.25 -1.13
N ASP A 176 -27.97 35.51 -1.41
CA ASP A 176 -28.91 36.08 -0.42
C ASP A 176 -29.16 35.18 0.79
N PHE A 177 -28.97 33.86 0.64
CA PHE A 177 -29.18 32.87 1.71
C PHE A 177 -27.87 32.36 2.36
N GLY A 178 -26.70 32.81 1.90
CA GLY A 178 -25.42 32.35 2.43
C GLY A 178 -24.20 32.67 1.55
N ALA A 179 -23.03 32.19 1.96
CA ALA A 179 -21.77 32.36 1.25
C ALA A 179 -21.12 31.00 0.93
N PHE A 180 -20.60 30.85 -0.28
CA PHE A 180 -19.78 29.71 -0.69
C PHE A 180 -18.32 30.00 -0.36
N VAL A 181 -17.71 29.10 0.41
CA VAL A 181 -16.31 29.20 0.85
C VAL A 181 -15.56 27.97 0.34
N THR A 182 -14.50 28.20 -0.45
CA THR A 182 -13.61 27.14 -0.92
C THR A 182 -12.57 26.85 0.16
N ILE A 183 -12.63 25.66 0.75
CA ILE A 183 -11.76 25.23 1.86
C ILE A 183 -10.60 24.34 1.38
N LEU A 184 -10.82 23.58 0.31
CA LEU A 184 -9.80 22.76 -0.36
C LEU A 184 -10.00 22.87 -1.87
N PRO A 185 -8.96 22.65 -2.70
CA PRO A 185 -9.09 22.66 -4.15
C PRO A 185 -10.19 21.70 -4.63
N GLY A 186 -11.26 22.25 -5.21
CA GLY A 186 -12.42 21.47 -5.68
C GLY A 186 -13.47 21.12 -4.61
N LYS A 187 -13.34 21.61 -3.37
CA LYS A 187 -14.33 21.43 -2.30
C LYS A 187 -14.84 22.78 -1.78
N ASP A 188 -16.08 23.07 -2.14
CA ASP A 188 -16.81 24.25 -1.69
C ASP A 188 -17.79 23.87 -0.57
N GLY A 189 -17.83 24.67 0.48
CA GLY A 189 -18.83 24.57 1.53
C GLY A 189 -19.75 25.78 1.57
N LEU A 190 -20.98 25.57 2.02
CA LEU A 190 -22.00 26.61 2.17
C LEU A 190 -22.07 27.04 3.63
N VAL A 191 -21.84 28.33 3.87
CA VAL A 191 -22.18 28.99 5.14
C VAL A 191 -23.57 29.59 5.00
N HIS A 192 -24.55 29.04 5.72
CA HIS A 192 -25.91 29.60 5.74
C HIS A 192 -25.94 30.93 6.50
N VAL A 193 -26.83 31.86 6.14
CA VAL A 193 -26.92 33.19 6.77
C VAL A 193 -27.03 33.15 8.31
N SER A 194 -27.68 32.12 8.86
CA SER A 194 -27.81 31.91 10.32
C SER A 194 -26.54 31.41 11.02
N GLN A 195 -25.52 31.03 10.26
CA GLN A 195 -24.24 30.47 10.75
C GLN A 195 -23.06 31.42 10.51
N ILE A 196 -23.32 32.65 10.03
CA ILE A 196 -22.31 33.68 9.77
C ILE A 196 -21.92 34.42 11.06
N SER A 197 -22.89 34.77 11.89
CA SER A 197 -22.65 35.51 13.14
C SER A 197 -23.78 35.26 14.15
N SER A 198 -23.52 35.50 15.43
CA SER A 198 -24.50 35.45 16.53
C SER A 198 -25.51 36.60 16.49
N GLU A 199 -25.19 37.70 15.79
CA GLU A 199 -26.06 38.85 15.60
C GLU A 199 -27.01 38.64 14.39
N ARG A 200 -28.18 39.30 14.39
CA ARG A 200 -29.12 39.22 13.27
C ARG A 200 -28.54 39.97 12.06
N VAL A 201 -28.00 39.22 11.10
CA VAL A 201 -27.47 39.75 9.84
C VAL A 201 -28.59 39.83 8.80
N GLU A 202 -28.95 41.03 8.34
CA GLU A 202 -29.96 41.21 7.29
C GLU A 202 -29.39 40.98 5.88
N LYS A 203 -28.10 41.23 5.66
CA LYS A 203 -27.40 40.96 4.39
C LYS A 203 -26.03 40.34 4.62
N VAL A 204 -25.78 39.21 3.94
CA VAL A 204 -24.50 38.49 3.99
C VAL A 204 -23.31 39.38 3.58
N GLY A 205 -23.54 40.29 2.61
CA GLY A 205 -22.54 41.23 2.09
C GLY A 205 -22.06 42.31 3.08
N ASP A 206 -22.74 42.47 4.22
CA ASP A 206 -22.32 43.43 5.25
C ASP A 206 -21.18 42.89 6.13
N LYS A 207 -21.00 41.56 6.17
CA LYS A 207 -19.98 40.89 7.00
C LYS A 207 -18.94 40.12 6.18
N LEU A 208 -19.26 39.69 4.97
CA LEU A 208 -18.37 38.91 4.10
C LEU A 208 -18.24 39.60 2.74
N LYS A 209 -17.03 39.63 2.17
CA LYS A 209 -16.80 40.02 0.78
C LYS A 209 -16.27 38.86 -0.04
N GLU A 210 -16.58 38.87 -1.32
CA GLU A 210 -16.02 37.91 -2.26
C GLU A 210 -14.49 38.05 -2.27
N GLY A 211 -13.80 36.92 -2.08
CA GLY A 211 -12.36 36.85 -2.00
C GLY A 211 -11.75 36.97 -0.60
N ASP A 212 -12.55 37.23 0.44
CA ASP A 212 -12.07 37.26 1.82
C ASP A 212 -11.62 35.87 2.29
N LEU A 213 -10.58 35.84 3.12
CA LEU A 213 -10.11 34.64 3.82
C LEU A 213 -10.81 34.56 5.18
N VAL A 214 -11.58 33.50 5.39
CA VAL A 214 -12.35 33.28 6.61
C VAL A 214 -12.11 31.90 7.20
N ARG A 215 -12.12 31.82 8.53
CA ARG A 215 -12.04 30.55 9.27
C ARG A 215 -13.45 29.98 9.42
N VAL A 216 -13.63 28.75 9.00
CA VAL A 216 -14.94 28.07 8.95
C VAL A 216 -14.83 26.68 9.56
N LYS A 217 -15.76 26.34 10.45
CA LYS A 217 -15.88 24.99 11.01
C LYS A 217 -16.86 24.17 10.19
N VAL A 218 -16.50 22.93 9.90
CA VAL A 218 -17.39 21.98 9.23
C VAL A 218 -18.39 21.45 10.24
N LEU A 219 -19.68 21.67 10.00
CA LEU A 219 -20.74 21.13 10.84
C LEU A 219 -21.08 19.70 10.44
N GLU A 220 -21.32 19.50 9.14
CA GLU A 220 -21.83 18.24 8.60
C GLU A 220 -21.47 18.14 7.12
N VAL A 221 -21.20 16.93 6.66
CA VAL A 221 -21.04 16.60 5.24
C VAL A 221 -22.22 15.72 4.85
N ASP A 222 -23.08 16.23 3.97
CA ASP A 222 -24.24 15.50 3.46
C ASP A 222 -23.80 14.33 2.56
N LYS A 223 -24.64 13.31 2.40
CA LYS A 223 -24.38 12.11 1.56
C LYS A 223 -24.14 12.44 0.07
N GLN A 224 -24.49 13.66 -0.35
CA GLN A 224 -24.23 14.20 -1.69
C GLN A 224 -22.91 14.98 -1.80
N GLY A 225 -22.07 14.98 -0.75
CA GLY A 225 -20.79 15.70 -0.73
C GLY A 225 -20.91 17.21 -0.48
N ARG A 226 -22.10 17.71 -0.08
CA ARG A 226 -22.30 19.12 0.26
C ARG A 226 -21.85 19.37 1.69
N ILE A 227 -20.94 20.32 1.85
CA ILE A 227 -20.30 20.63 3.13
C ILE A 227 -21.02 21.82 3.76
N ARG A 228 -21.57 21.64 4.96
CA ARG A 228 -22.16 22.73 5.75
C ARG A 228 -21.10 23.34 6.64
N LEU A 229 -20.91 24.64 6.50
CA LEU A 229 -19.89 25.40 7.22
C LEU A 229 -20.54 26.40 8.18
N SER A 230 -19.85 26.71 9.27
CA SER A 230 -20.23 27.75 10.23
C SER A 230 -19.03 28.59 10.64
N ILE A 231 -19.20 29.91 10.61
CA ILE A 231 -18.23 30.88 11.12
C ILE A 231 -18.49 31.11 12.61
N LYS A 232 -19.77 31.15 13.01
CA LYS A 232 -20.19 31.29 14.40
C LYS A 232 -19.61 30.19 15.30
N ALA A 233 -19.60 28.94 14.84
CA ALA A 233 -19.06 27.81 15.61
C ALA A 233 -17.53 27.84 15.79
N VAL A 234 -16.82 28.73 15.07
CA VAL A 234 -15.40 29.02 15.29
C VAL A 234 -15.23 30.06 16.41
N GLU A 235 -16.10 31.06 16.46
CA GLU A 235 -16.08 32.13 17.48
C GLU A 235 -16.57 31.65 18.86
N GLU A 236 -17.51 30.71 18.92
CA GLU A 236 -18.04 30.15 20.18
C GLU A 236 -17.10 29.15 20.88
N GLY A 237 -15.91 28.87 20.33
CA GLY A 237 -14.86 28.11 21.04
C GLY A 237 -15.14 26.62 21.29
N GLU A 238 -16.19 26.05 20.71
CA GLU A 238 -16.42 24.59 20.79
C GLU A 238 -15.49 23.86 19.83
N GLY A 239 -14.30 23.45 20.28
CA GLY A 239 -13.47 22.48 19.54
C GLY A 239 -11.96 22.64 19.62
N LEU A 240 -11.39 22.89 20.80
CA LEU A 240 -10.10 22.28 21.12
C LEU A 240 -10.40 21.00 21.92
N PRO A 241 -10.10 19.78 21.43
CA PRO A 241 -9.57 18.79 22.35
C PRO A 241 -8.21 19.33 22.78
N ALA A 242 -8.09 19.66 24.06
CA ALA A 242 -6.80 19.90 24.68
C ALA A 242 -5.90 18.70 24.35
N SER A 243 -4.71 19.01 23.83
CA SER A 243 -3.58 18.09 23.79
C SER A 243 -3.44 17.48 25.17
N ALA A 244 -3.73 16.18 25.31
CA ALA A 244 -3.35 15.41 26.48
C ALA A 244 -2.02 14.72 26.14
N GLU A 245 -1.03 15.05 26.97
CA GLU A 245 0.29 14.41 27.09
C GLU A 245 0.21 12.89 27.24
#